data_AF-A0A4U9CYN8-F1
#
_entry.id   AF-A0A4U9CYN8-F1
#
_cell.length_a   1.000
_cell.length_b   1.000
_cell.length_c   1.000
_cell.angle_alpha   90.00
_cell.angle_beta   90.00
_cell.angle_gamma   90.00
#
_symmetry.space_group_name_H-M   'P 1'
#
loop_
_entity.id
_entity.type
_entity.pdbx_description
1 polymer ?
#
loop_
_entity_poly.entity_id
_entity_poly.type
_entity_poly.pdbx_seq_one_letter_code
_entity_poly.pdbx_strand_id
1 'polypeptide(L)'
;MPLLPVDLLRIPLFSLSICTSICSFCAQMLALVSLPFFLQATIGRSEVETGLLLTPWPLATMVMAPLAGYLIEKIHAGLLGAIGLTVMACGLFGLALLPSSPSDLDIIWRMALCGAGFGLFQSPNNHTIVSSAPSHRSGGASGMLGTARLLGQSTGAATGRAAVQSAG
;
A
#
# COMPACT_ATOMS: atom_id res chain seq x y z
N MET A 1 3.18 -18.75 -24.36
CA MET A 1 2.77 -17.38 -23.99
C MET A 1 3.97 -16.71 -23.35
N PRO A 2 4.39 -15.50 -23.76
CA PRO A 2 5.54 -14.85 -23.13
C PRO A 2 5.28 -14.71 -21.62
N LEU A 3 6.16 -15.32 -20.82
CA LEU A 3 6.07 -15.38 -19.35
C LEU A 3 6.12 -13.99 -18.69
N LEU A 4 6.69 -13.00 -19.39
CA LEU A 4 6.70 -11.60 -18.98
C LEU A 4 6.20 -10.76 -20.16
N PRO A 5 4.97 -10.21 -20.12
CA PRO A 5 4.46 -9.34 -21.16
C PRO A 5 5.05 -7.92 -21.00
N VAL A 6 6.38 -7.78 -21.08
CA VAL A 6 7.10 -6.50 -21.03
C VAL A 6 6.60 -5.50 -22.08
N ASP A 7 6.01 -5.99 -23.16
CA ASP A 7 5.36 -5.15 -24.17
C ASP A 7 4.21 -4.31 -23.59
N LEU A 8 3.52 -4.78 -22.55
CA LEU A 8 2.47 -4.04 -21.87
C LEU A 8 3.01 -2.80 -21.15
N LEU A 9 4.29 -2.80 -20.73
CA LEU A 9 4.94 -1.64 -20.14
C LEU A 9 5.13 -0.48 -21.14
N ARG A 10 5.00 -0.73 -22.45
CA ARG A 10 4.95 0.35 -23.44
C ARG A 10 3.67 1.19 -23.34
N ILE A 11 2.62 0.68 -22.69
CA ILE A 11 1.40 1.42 -22.43
C ILE A 11 1.68 2.33 -21.22
N PRO A 12 1.69 3.68 -21.37
CA PRO A 12 2.10 4.59 -20.30
C PRO A 12 1.25 4.44 -19.04
N LEU A 13 -0.06 4.24 -19.22
CA LEU A 13 -1.02 4.05 -18.13
C LEU A 13 -0.72 2.75 -17.35
N PHE A 14 -0.49 1.64 -18.06
CA PHE A 14 -0.12 0.36 -17.47
C PHE A 14 1.19 0.48 -16.67
N SER A 15 2.21 1.09 -17.26
CA SER A 15 3.52 1.27 -16.62
C SER A 15 3.41 2.13 -15.35
N LEU A 16 2.67 3.24 -15.41
CA LEU A 16 2.40 4.10 -14.25
C LEU A 16 1.67 3.35 -13.14
N SER A 17 0.66 2.55 -13.48
CA SER A 17 -0.07 1.72 -12.52
C SER A 17 0.81 0.66 -11.85
N ILE A 18 1.74 0.05 -12.59
CA ILE A 18 2.72 -0.89 -12.00
C ILE A 18 3.70 -0.17 -11.08
N CYS A 19 4.27 0.96 -11.51
CA CYS A 19 5.21 1.74 -10.70
C CYS A 19 4.57 2.22 -9.39
N THR A 20 3.35 2.74 -9.46
CA THR A 20 2.60 3.17 -8.27
C THR A 20 2.22 1.98 -7.37
N SER A 21 1.89 0.82 -7.93
CA SER A 21 1.73 -0.41 -7.13
C SER A 21 3.01 -0.79 -6.39
N ILE A 22 4.16 -0.84 -7.06
CA ILE A 22 5.46 -1.16 -6.42
C ILE A 22 5.72 -0.18 -5.28
N CYS A 23 5.55 1.13 -5.52
CA CYS A 23 5.75 2.16 -4.51
C CYS A 23 4.80 1.99 -3.32
N SER A 24 3.51 1.76 -3.56
CA SER A 24 2.51 1.57 -2.50
C SER A 24 2.77 0.32 -1.65
N PHE A 25 3.14 -0.80 -2.26
CA PHE A 25 3.48 -2.03 -1.55
C PHE A 25 4.80 -1.90 -0.79
N CYS A 26 5.78 -1.19 -1.34
CA CYS A 26 7.02 -0.85 -0.66
C CYS A 26 6.76 0.00 0.58
N ALA A 27 6.01 1.10 0.45
CA ALA A 27 5.67 1.98 1.56
C ALA A 27 4.84 1.26 2.63
N GLN A 28 3.88 0.42 2.23
CA GLN A 28 3.12 -0.42 3.15
C GLN A 28 4.03 -1.37 3.93
N MET A 29 4.91 -2.12 3.26
CA MET A 29 5.78 -3.06 3.97
C MET A 29 6.81 -2.37 4.84
N LEU A 30 7.35 -1.24 4.39
CA LEU A 30 8.21 -0.40 5.20
C LEU A 30 7.51 0.01 6.51
N ALA A 31 6.29 0.53 6.42
CA ALA A 31 5.53 0.93 7.60
C ALA A 31 5.18 -0.25 8.52
N LEU A 32 4.72 -1.38 7.97
CA LEU A 32 4.35 -2.56 8.74
C LEU A 32 5.55 -3.28 9.37
N VAL A 33 6.76 -3.08 8.86
CA VAL A 33 7.98 -3.53 9.50
C VAL A 33 8.45 -2.52 10.53
N SER A 34 8.65 -1.25 10.16
CA SER A 34 9.26 -0.25 11.04
C SER A 34 8.39 0.15 12.24
N LEU A 35 7.07 0.24 12.07
CA LEU A 35 6.17 0.73 13.12
C LEU A 35 6.09 -0.19 14.36
N PRO A 36 5.97 -1.52 14.25
CA PRO A 36 6.01 -2.39 15.43
C PRO A 36 7.34 -2.28 16.20
N PHE A 37 8.47 -2.16 15.51
CA PHE A 37 9.76 -1.93 16.18
C PHE A 37 9.78 -0.60 16.91
N PHE A 38 9.26 0.48 16.32
CA PHE A 38 9.15 1.77 17.01
C PHE A 38 8.25 1.70 18.25
N LEU A 39 7.08 1.05 18.14
CA LEU A 39 6.14 0.91 19.26
C LEU A 39 6.69 0.07 20.41
N GLN A 40 7.42 -1.01 20.10
CA GLN A 40 7.97 -1.90 21.12
C GLN A 40 9.30 -1.39 21.69
N ALA A 41 10.24 -0.98 20.84
CA ALA A 41 11.59 -0.61 21.27
C ALA A 41 11.67 0.82 21.82
N THR A 42 10.93 1.77 21.24
CA THR A 42 10.98 3.18 21.64
C THR A 42 9.87 3.54 22.63
N ILE A 43 8.63 3.12 22.37
CA ILE A 43 7.49 3.45 23.22
C ILE A 43 7.29 2.42 24.35
N GLY A 44 7.85 1.22 24.22
CA GLY A 44 7.76 0.18 25.26
C GLY A 44 6.41 -0.54 25.30
N ARG A 45 5.63 -0.53 24.21
CA ARG A 45 4.35 -1.24 24.13
C ARG A 45 4.55 -2.75 24.08
N SER A 46 3.59 -3.48 24.64
CA SER A 46 3.55 -4.94 24.51
C SER A 46 3.31 -5.38 23.07
N GLU A 47 3.66 -6.63 22.76
CA GLU A 47 3.40 -7.24 21.45
C GLU A 47 1.91 -7.24 21.11
N VAL A 48 1.05 -7.50 22.11
CA VAL A 48 -0.41 -7.54 21.96
C VAL A 48 -0.96 -6.15 21.63
N GLU A 49 -0.57 -5.12 22.38
CA GLU A 49 -0.99 -3.74 22.10
C GLU A 49 -0.51 -3.28 20.72
N THR A 50 0.74 -3.59 20.38
CA THR A 50 1.29 -3.27 19.07
C THR A 50 0.47 -3.90 17.95
N GLY A 51 0.12 -5.18 18.09
CA GLY A 51 -0.75 -5.88 17.14
C GLY A 51 -2.10 -5.18 17.00
N LEU A 52 -2.73 -4.81 18.11
CA LEU A 52 -4.01 -4.08 18.14
C LEU A 52 -3.91 -2.71 17.44
N LEU A 53 -2.83 -1.96 17.68
CA LEU A 53 -2.61 -0.65 17.07
C LEU A 53 -2.34 -0.70 15.56
N LEU A 54 -1.90 -1.85 15.04
CA LEU A 54 -1.71 -2.08 13.61
C LEU A 54 -2.97 -2.56 12.90
N THR A 55 -3.96 -3.13 13.61
CA THR A 55 -5.23 -3.61 13.04
C THR A 55 -6.06 -2.56 12.27
N PRO A 56 -6.02 -1.25 12.56
CA PRO A 56 -6.81 -0.28 11.82
C PRO A 56 -6.45 -0.22 10.34
N TRP A 57 -5.20 -0.52 9.96
CA TRP A 57 -4.80 -0.54 8.56
C TRP A 57 -5.56 -1.59 7.74
N PRO A 58 -5.49 -2.91 8.04
CA PRO A 58 -6.23 -3.91 7.28
C PRO A 58 -7.74 -3.72 7.38
N LEU A 59 -8.27 -3.26 8.53
CA LEU A 59 -9.70 -2.97 8.67
C LEU A 59 -10.16 -1.85 7.73
N ALA A 60 -9.44 -0.72 7.71
CA ALA A 60 -9.76 0.37 6.80
C ALA A 60 -9.59 -0.05 5.33
N THR A 61 -8.58 -0.85 5.02
CA THR A 61 -8.39 -1.41 3.67
C THR A 61 -9.55 -2.30 3.27
N MET A 62 -10.01 -3.18 4.17
CA MET A 62 -11.14 -4.10 3.96
C MET A 62 -12.44 -3.34 3.65
N VAL A 63 -12.67 -2.19 4.27
CA VAL A 63 -13.86 -1.36 4.03
C VAL A 63 -13.70 -0.51 2.75
N MET A 64 -12.53 0.09 2.52
CA MET A 64 -12.32 0.98 1.39
C MET A 64 -12.16 0.26 0.05
N ALA A 65 -11.61 -0.96 0.03
CA ALA A 65 -11.43 -1.72 -1.20
C ALA A 65 -12.74 -2.00 -1.97
N PRO A 66 -13.82 -2.52 -1.35
CA PRO A 66 -15.10 -2.69 -2.03
C PRO A 66 -15.76 -1.35 -2.36
N LEU A 67 -15.64 -0.34 -1.49
CA LEU A 67 -16.17 0.99 -1.78
C LEU A 67 -15.53 1.58 -3.05
N ALA A 68 -14.22 1.44 -3.19
CA ALA A 68 -13.49 1.88 -4.38
C ALA A 68 -13.89 1.09 -5.63
N GLY A 69 -14.16 -0.22 -5.47
CA GLY A 69 -14.68 -1.07 -6.53
C GLY A 69 -16.09 -0.66 -6.98
N TYR A 70 -16.92 -0.11 -6.10
CA TYR A 70 -18.19 0.50 -6.48
C TYR A 70 -18.01 1.87 -7.13
N LEU A 71 -17.09 2.69 -6.60
CA LEU A 71 -16.85 4.05 -7.10
C LEU A 71 -16.23 4.08 -8.50
N ILE A 72 -15.47 3.05 -8.91
CA ILE A 72 -14.89 2.99 -10.25
C ILE A 72 -15.95 2.90 -11.36
N GLU A 73 -17.17 2.43 -11.05
CA GLU A 73 -18.29 2.44 -12.00
C GLU A 73 -18.79 3.86 -12.30
N LYS A 74 -18.51 4.82 -11.41
CA LYS A 74 -19.02 6.20 -11.48
C LYS A 74 -17.91 7.25 -11.67
N ILE A 75 -16.69 6.96 -11.25
CA ILE A 75 -15.55 7.88 -11.19
C ILE A 75 -14.37 7.27 -11.95
N HIS A 76 -13.62 8.10 -12.67
CA HIS A 76 -12.42 7.68 -13.39
C HIS A 76 -11.40 7.00 -12.45
N ALA A 77 -10.98 5.78 -12.81
CA ALA A 77 -10.06 4.96 -12.02
C ALA A 77 -8.74 5.68 -11.65
N GLY A 78 -8.19 6.47 -12.59
CA GLY A 78 -6.97 7.25 -12.36
C GLY A 78 -7.14 8.34 -11.30
N LEU A 79 -8.29 9.00 -11.25
CA LEU A 79 -8.58 10.01 -10.23
C LEU A 79 -8.75 9.35 -8.85
N LEU A 80 -9.48 8.24 -8.80
CA LEU A 80 -9.69 7.49 -7.56
C LEU A 80 -8.37 6.94 -7.01
N GLY A 81 -7.50 6.44 -7.90
CA GLY A 81 -6.14 6.00 -7.58
C GLY A 81 -5.26 7.14 -7.04
N ALA A 82 -5.29 8.31 -7.69
CA ALA A 82 -4.54 9.47 -7.24
C ALA A 82 -4.98 9.94 -5.84
N ILE A 83 -6.30 10.02 -5.59
CA ILE A 83 -6.84 10.35 -4.27
C ILE A 83 -6.39 9.33 -3.23
N GLY A 84 -6.49 8.03 -3.54
CA GLY A 84 -6.04 6.96 -2.64
C GLY A 84 -4.56 7.06 -2.28
N LEU A 85 -3.69 7.32 -3.26
CA LEU A 85 -2.26 7.52 -3.01
C LEU A 85 -1.97 8.77 -2.20
N THR A 86 -2.65 9.89 -2.45
CA THR A 86 -2.51 11.11 -1.66
C THR A 86 -2.92 10.87 -0.21
N VAL A 87 -4.07 10.21 0.01
CA VAL A 87 -4.56 9.84 1.35
C VAL A 87 -3.56 8.93 2.07
N MET A 88 -3.03 7.92 1.36
CA MET A 88 -2.02 7.02 1.91
C MET A 88 -0.74 7.78 2.27
N ALA A 89 -0.27 8.67 1.40
CA ALA A 89 0.91 9.51 1.63
C ALA A 89 0.72 10.44 2.83
N CYS A 90 -0.44 11.07 2.98
CA CYS A 90 -0.78 11.88 4.14
C CYS A 90 -0.77 11.06 5.44
N GLY A 91 -1.32 9.84 5.42
CA GLY A 91 -1.26 8.93 6.57
C GLY A 91 0.18 8.54 6.93
N LEU A 92 1.00 8.18 5.93
CA LEU A 92 2.41 7.82 6.13
C LEU A 92 3.22 8.99 6.66
N PHE A 93 2.99 10.19 6.12
CA PHE A 93 3.60 11.42 6.61
C PHE A 93 3.16 11.74 8.05
N GLY A 94 1.88 11.52 8.36
CA GLY A 94 1.37 11.64 9.71
C GLY A 94 2.04 10.67 10.69
N LEU A 95 2.32 9.43 10.27
CA LEU A 95 3.06 8.46 11.07
C LEU A 95 4.52 8.86 11.25
N ALA A 96 5.16 9.39 10.21
CA ALA A 96 6.54 9.88 10.28
C ALA A 96 6.69 11.06 11.24
N LEU A 97 5.63 11.84 11.44
CA LEU A 97 5.55 12.96 12.38
C LEU A 97 4.90 12.58 13.72
N LEU A 98 4.90 11.30 14.10
CA LEU A 98 4.42 10.90 15.42
C LEU A 98 5.24 11.61 16.52
N PRO A 99 4.58 12.18 17.54
CA PRO A 99 5.28 12.76 18.68
C PRO A 99 6.02 11.67 19.47
N SER A 100 6.95 12.08 20.33
CA SER A 100 7.74 11.16 21.19
C SER A 100 6.90 10.35 22.17
N SER A 101 5.69 10.81 22.49
CA SER A 101 4.72 10.11 23.34
C SER A 101 3.33 10.18 22.72
N PRO A 102 3.07 9.40 21.66
CA PRO A 102 1.79 9.44 20.97
C PRO A 102 0.72 8.72 21.77
N SER A 103 -0.50 9.25 21.71
CA SER A 103 -1.67 8.54 22.23
C SER A 103 -2.03 7.35 21.32
N ASP A 104 -2.79 6.39 21.84
CA ASP A 104 -3.27 5.26 21.03
C ASP A 104 -4.11 5.75 19.85
N LEU A 105 -4.96 6.75 20.10
CA LEU A 105 -5.79 7.37 19.08
C LEU A 105 -4.94 7.98 17.97
N ASP A 106 -3.82 8.61 18.30
CA ASP A 106 -2.89 9.19 17.33
C ASP A 106 -2.39 8.16 16.32
N ILE A 107 -2.07 6.96 16.78
CA ILE A 107 -1.60 5.87 15.93
C ILE A 107 -2.78 5.29 15.13
N ILE A 108 -3.92 5.07 15.79
CA ILE A 108 -5.09 4.41 15.20
C ILE A 108 -5.63 5.20 14.00
N TRP A 109 -5.85 6.51 14.12
CA TRP A 109 -6.44 7.27 13.01
C TRP A 109 -5.46 7.39 11.84
N ARG A 110 -4.15 7.51 12.09
CA ARG A 110 -3.12 7.54 11.05
C ARG A 110 -3.00 6.20 10.33
N MET A 111 -3.05 5.09 11.07
CA MET A 111 -3.11 3.73 10.53
C MET A 111 -4.35 3.50 9.67
N ALA A 112 -5.51 3.93 10.16
CA ALA A 112 -6.76 3.86 9.43
C ALA A 112 -6.70 4.70 8.14
N LEU A 113 -6.12 5.90 8.19
CA LEU A 113 -5.94 6.76 7.01
C LEU A 113 -5.05 6.10 5.96
N CYS A 114 -3.93 5.50 6.37
CA CYS A 114 -3.07 4.72 5.49
C CYS A 114 -3.81 3.56 4.83
N GLY A 115 -4.50 2.74 5.63
CA GLY A 115 -5.27 1.60 5.13
C GLY A 115 -6.40 2.02 4.20
N ALA A 116 -7.08 3.13 4.52
CA ALA A 116 -8.14 3.68 3.70
C ALA A 116 -7.61 4.13 2.33
N GLY A 117 -6.54 4.92 2.30
CA GLY A 117 -5.90 5.36 1.06
C GLY A 117 -5.37 4.20 0.23
N PHE A 118 -4.74 3.22 0.88
CA PHE A 118 -4.25 2.01 0.23
C PHE A 118 -5.39 1.20 -0.40
N GLY A 119 -6.49 0.95 0.31
CA GLY A 119 -7.66 0.27 -0.24
C GLY A 119 -8.32 1.03 -1.39
N LEU A 120 -8.42 2.35 -1.26
CA LEU A 120 -8.99 3.23 -2.29
C LEU A 120 -8.14 3.26 -3.57
N PHE A 121 -6.82 3.13 -3.45
CA PHE A 121 -5.91 3.05 -4.58
C PHE A 121 -5.86 1.66 -5.23
N GLN A 122 -5.71 0.61 -4.43
CA GLN A 122 -5.39 -0.72 -4.95
C GLN A 122 -6.52 -1.33 -5.79
N SER A 123 -7.76 -1.15 -5.38
CA SER A 123 -8.92 -1.69 -6.11
C SER A 123 -9.01 -1.14 -7.55
N PRO A 124 -9.08 0.20 -7.78
CA PRO A 124 -9.14 0.75 -9.12
C PRO A 124 -7.84 0.57 -9.91
N ASN A 125 -6.68 0.56 -9.25
CA ASN A 125 -5.40 0.33 -9.92
C ASN A 125 -5.28 -1.11 -10.45
N ASN A 126 -5.66 -2.10 -9.65
CA ASN A 126 -5.66 -3.51 -10.06
C ASN A 126 -6.64 -3.74 -11.22
N HIS A 127 -7.83 -3.15 -11.15
CA HIS A 127 -8.80 -3.19 -12.24
C HIS A 127 -8.19 -2.62 -13.53
N THR A 128 -7.58 -1.44 -13.44
CA THR A 128 -6.93 -0.75 -14.57
C THR A 128 -5.80 -1.58 -15.20
N ILE A 129 -4.95 -2.22 -14.40
CA ILE A 129 -3.86 -3.08 -14.88
C ILE A 129 -4.42 -4.26 -15.68
N VAL A 130 -5.46 -4.92 -15.15
CA VAL A 130 -6.04 -6.09 -15.80
C VAL A 130 -6.86 -5.70 -17.04
N SER A 131 -7.62 -4.60 -16.98
CA SER A 131 -8.50 -4.15 -18.06
C SER A 131 -7.76 -3.48 -19.22
N SER A 132 -6.55 -2.96 -18.99
CA SER A 132 -5.72 -2.35 -20.04
C SER A 132 -4.98 -3.37 -20.89
N ALA A 133 -4.90 -4.62 -20.46
CA ALA A 133 -4.35 -5.70 -21.26
C ALA A 133 -5.43 -6.32 -22.17
N PRO A 134 -5.10 -6.74 -23.41
CA PRO A 134 -6.01 -7.53 -24.24
C PRO A 134 -6.49 -8.77 -23.49
N SER A 135 -7.74 -9.19 -23.71
CA SER A 135 -8.40 -10.29 -22.97
C SER A 135 -7.57 -11.59 -22.96
N HIS A 136 -6.85 -11.90 -24.05
CA HIS A 136 -5.97 -13.06 -24.17
C HIS A 136 -4.61 -12.93 -23.42
N ARG A 137 -4.28 -11.76 -22.87
CA ARG A 137 -3.07 -11.46 -22.07
C ARG A 137 -3.39 -11.02 -20.64
N SER A 138 -4.65 -11.05 -20.22
CA SER A 138 -5.10 -10.70 -18.86
C SER A 138 -4.33 -11.47 -17.78
N GLY A 139 -4.09 -12.77 -17.97
CA GLY A 139 -3.25 -13.58 -17.06
C GLY A 139 -1.81 -13.08 -16.94
N GLY A 140 -1.23 -12.54 -18.02
CA GLY A 140 0.10 -11.92 -17.98
C GLY A 140 0.12 -10.59 -17.23
N ALA A 141 -0.93 -9.78 -17.36
CA ALA A 141 -1.08 -8.53 -16.61
C ALA A 141 -1.23 -8.79 -15.10
N SER A 142 -2.05 -9.76 -14.71
CA SER A 142 -2.15 -10.22 -13.32
C SER A 142 -0.83 -10.77 -12.79
N GLY A 143 -0.06 -11.49 -13.63
CA GLY A 143 1.28 -11.95 -13.31
C GLY A 143 2.22 -10.79 -12.96
N MET A 144 2.24 -9.74 -13.80
CA MET A 144 3.07 -8.55 -13.52
C MET A 144 2.60 -7.76 -12.30
N LEU A 145 1.29 -7.70 -12.03
CA LEU A 145 0.78 -7.15 -10.76
C LEU A 145 1.28 -7.96 -9.55
N GLY A 146 1.27 -9.29 -9.65
CA GLY A 146 1.85 -10.18 -8.65
C GLY A 146 3.33 -9.91 -8.42
N THR A 147 4.11 -9.79 -9.51
CA THR A 147 5.53 -9.43 -9.46
C THR A 147 5.73 -8.05 -8.83
N ALA A 148 4.97 -7.04 -9.24
CA ALA A 148 5.04 -5.69 -8.69
C ALA A 148 4.77 -5.66 -7.17
N ARG A 149 3.79 -6.45 -6.72
CA ARG A 149 3.49 -6.64 -5.30
C ARG A 149 4.66 -7.25 -4.55
N LEU A 150 5.18 -8.37 -5.04
CA LEU A 150 6.29 -9.07 -4.39
C LEU A 150 7.55 -8.20 -4.35
N LEU A 151 7.89 -7.54 -5.46
CA LEU A 151 9.01 -6.61 -5.53
C LEU A 151 8.84 -5.48 -4.50
N GLY A 152 7.68 -4.81 -4.48
CA GLY A 152 7.40 -3.77 -3.49
C GLY A 152 7.54 -4.29 -2.06
N GLN A 153 6.92 -5.41 -1.74
CA GLN A 153 6.97 -6.00 -0.39
C GLN A 153 8.39 -6.41 0.02
N SER A 154 9.16 -7.04 -0.87
CA SER A 154 10.54 -7.44 -0.61
C SER A 154 11.46 -6.23 -0.42
N THR A 155 11.35 -5.21 -1.27
CA THR A 155 12.14 -3.98 -1.13
C THR A 155 11.77 -3.23 0.15
N GLY A 156 10.47 -3.05 0.41
CA GLY A 156 9.99 -2.38 1.63
C GLY A 156 10.43 -3.10 2.91
N ALA A 157 10.37 -4.43 2.93
CA ALA A 157 10.82 -5.22 4.07
C ALA A 157 12.35 -5.13 4.27
N ALA A 158 13.13 -5.15 3.19
CA ALA A 158 14.59 -4.99 3.27
C ALA A 158 14.99 -3.61 3.79
N THR A 159 14.39 -2.54 3.26
CA THR A 159 14.65 -1.17 3.72
C THR A 159 14.16 -0.95 5.14
N GLY A 160 12.99 -1.46 5.51
CA GLY A 160 12.45 -1.32 6.86
C GLY A 160 13.31 -2.01 7.92
N ARG A 161 13.83 -3.20 7.60
CA ARG A 161 14.79 -3.89 8.47
C ARG A 161 16.10 -3.11 8.60
N ALA A 162 16.63 -2.59 7.50
CA ALA A 162 17.85 -1.78 7.54
C ALA A 162 17.67 -0.52 8.40
N ALA A 163 16.53 0.17 8.26
CA ALA A 163 16.21 1.36 9.05
C ALA A 163 16.11 1.04 10.55
N VAL A 164 15.49 -0.08 10.91
CA VAL A 164 15.40 -0.55 12.30
C VAL A 164 16.77 -0.92 12.84
N GLN A 165 17.59 -1.64 12.06
CA GLN A 165 18.92 -2.08 12.47
C GLN A 165 19.91 -0.93 12.65
N SER A 166 19.74 0.18 11.93
CA SER A 166 20.54 1.40 12.13
C SER A 166 20.13 2.23 13.35
N ALA A 167 18.96 1.95 13.94
CA ALA A 167 18.40 2.72 15.05
C ALA A 167 18.59 2.07 16.43
N GLY A 168 19.18 0.87 16.49
CA GLY A 168 19.58 0.17 17.71
C GLY A 168 21.10 0.07 17.82
#